data_AF-A0AAU2RAK9-F1
#
_entry.id   AF-A0AAU2RAK9-F1
#
_cell.length_a   1.000
_cell.length_b   1.000
_cell.length_c   1.000
_cell.angle_alpha   90.00
_cell.angle_beta   90.00
_cell.angle_gamma   90.00
#
_symmetry.space_group_name_H-M   'P 1'
#
loop_
_entity.id
_entity.type
_entity.pdbx_description
1 polymer ?
#
loop_
_entity_poly.entity_id
_entity_poly.type
_entity_poly.pdbx_seq_one_letter_code
_entity_poly.pdbx_strand_id
1 'polypeptide(L)'
;MPEPDDLRSHDLSVLSEQSARDLDSAEGILGLLTGWAAERLRLAREAAEPEPEAVARWTAENERYAELLRQVRKLTPDELRRVVEELGPVARRAVEEGR
;
A
#
# COMPACT_ATOMS: atom_id res chain seq x y z
N MET A 1 5.05 -5.76 -42.25
CA MET A 1 4.10 -6.53 -41.42
C MET A 1 4.93 -7.08 -40.28
N PRO A 2 4.82 -6.57 -39.05
CA PRO A 2 5.55 -7.16 -37.92
C PRO A 2 5.10 -8.61 -37.73
N GLU A 3 6.02 -9.49 -37.33
CA GLU A 3 5.76 -10.91 -37.14
C GLU A 3 4.89 -11.11 -35.89
N PRO A 4 4.00 -12.12 -35.85
CA PRO A 4 3.10 -12.35 -34.72
C PRO A 4 3.82 -12.61 -33.39
N ASP A 5 5.10 -12.99 -33.42
CA ASP A 5 5.93 -13.19 -32.22
C ASP A 5 6.44 -11.87 -31.61
N ASP A 6 6.62 -10.82 -32.43
CA ASP A 6 7.05 -9.49 -31.95
C ASP A 6 5.98 -8.83 -31.08
N LEU A 7 4.71 -8.97 -31.49
CA LEU A 7 3.57 -8.41 -30.74
C LEU A 7 3.40 -9.10 -29.38
N ARG A 8 3.54 -10.43 -29.33
CA ARG A 8 3.44 -11.19 -28.07
C ARG A 8 4.58 -10.86 -27.10
N SER A 9 5.81 -10.71 -27.61
CA SER A 9 6.95 -10.33 -26.78
C SER A 9 6.76 -8.93 -26.19
N HIS A 10 6.23 -7.99 -26.98
CA HIS A 10 5.96 -6.64 -26.51
C HIS A 10 4.89 -6.60 -25.42
N ASP A 11 3.78 -7.32 -25.60
CA ASP A 11 2.69 -7.38 -24.63
C ASP A 11 3.15 -7.95 -23.27
N LEU A 12 3.99 -9.00 -23.29
CA LEU A 12 4.56 -9.60 -22.08
C LEU A 12 5.52 -8.64 -21.35
N SER A 13 6.35 -7.89 -22.10
CA SER A 13 7.23 -6.88 -21.52
C SER A 13 6.44 -5.76 -20.83
N VAL A 14 5.38 -5.26 -21.48
CA VAL A 14 4.52 -4.21 -20.91
C VAL A 14 3.83 -4.69 -19.63
N LEU A 15 3.31 -5.92 -19.62
CA LEU A 15 2.70 -6.52 -18.42
C LEU A 15 3.72 -6.67 -17.28
N SER A 16 4.96 -7.04 -17.59
CA SER A 16 6.05 -7.17 -16.61
C SER A 16 6.43 -5.81 -16.00
N GLU A 17 6.60 -4.79 -16.83
CA GLU A 17 6.89 -3.42 -16.37
C GLU A 17 5.77 -2.85 -15.51
N GLN A 18 4.51 -3.05 -15.92
CA GLN A 18 3.36 -2.61 -15.13
C GLN A 18 3.33 -3.32 -13.79
N SER A 19 3.56 -4.62 -13.75
CA SER A 19 3.59 -5.39 -12.50
C SER A 19 4.69 -4.91 -11.55
N ALA A 20 5.86 -4.55 -12.08
CA ALA A 20 6.95 -4.00 -11.29
C ALA A 20 6.60 -2.62 -10.71
N ARG A 21 5.94 -1.75 -11.49
CA ARG A 21 5.45 -0.45 -11.02
C ARG A 21 4.37 -0.59 -9.96
N ASP A 22 3.45 -1.53 -10.13
CA ASP A 22 2.38 -1.79 -9.16
C ASP A 22 2.97 -2.33 -7.85
N LEU A 23 4.01 -3.18 -7.90
CA LEU A 23 4.73 -3.65 -6.72
C LEU A 23 5.43 -2.50 -5.97
N ASP A 24 6.21 -1.68 -6.67
CA ASP A 24 6.91 -0.54 -6.06
C ASP A 24 5.92 0.46 -5.43
N SER A 25 4.82 0.74 -6.14
CA SER A 25 3.74 1.60 -5.64
C SER A 25 3.07 1.00 -4.40
N ALA A 26 2.77 -0.30 -4.42
CA ALA A 26 2.16 -0.99 -3.28
C ALA A 26 3.09 -1.01 -2.06
N GLU A 27 4.39 -1.29 -2.24
CA GLU A 27 5.40 -1.22 -1.18
C GLU A 27 5.46 0.21 -0.57
N GLY A 28 5.50 1.24 -1.41
CA GLY A 28 5.50 2.63 -0.97
C GLY A 28 4.23 3.03 -0.21
N ILE A 29 3.05 2.70 -0.74
CA ILE A 29 1.75 2.99 -0.13
C ILE A 29 1.63 2.30 1.24
N LEU A 30 1.94 1.01 1.31
CA LEU A 30 1.83 0.23 2.54
C LEU A 30 2.86 0.66 3.60
N GLY A 31 4.08 0.99 3.18
CA GLY A 31 5.10 1.55 4.06
C GLY A 31 4.66 2.88 4.69
N LEU A 32 4.12 3.78 3.87
CA LEU A 32 3.58 5.06 4.32
C LEU A 32 2.44 4.88 5.32
N LEU A 33 1.45 4.05 4.99
CA LEU A 33 0.29 3.81 5.85
C LEU A 33 0.66 3.12 7.16
N THR A 34 1.63 2.20 7.14
CA THR A 34 2.15 1.55 8.35
C THR A 34 2.79 2.60 9.28
N GLY A 35 3.65 3.46 8.73
CA GLY A 35 4.29 4.52 9.50
C GLY A 35 3.30 5.54 10.05
N TRP A 36 2.33 5.96 9.24
CA TRP A 36 1.30 6.90 9.65
C TRP A 36 0.40 6.32 10.77
N ALA A 37 -0.08 5.09 10.62
CA ALA A 37 -0.88 4.43 11.66
C ALA A 37 -0.08 4.23 12.97
N ALA A 38 1.22 3.93 12.88
CA ALA A 38 2.11 3.86 14.04
C ALA A 38 2.21 5.21 14.77
N GLU A 39 2.35 6.31 14.03
CA GLU A 39 2.43 7.65 14.61
C GLU A 39 1.09 8.05 15.25
N ARG A 40 -0.04 7.79 14.60
CA ARG A 40 -1.37 8.04 15.17
C ARG A 40 -1.59 7.22 16.45
N LEU A 41 -1.15 5.96 16.47
CA LEU A 41 -1.19 5.12 17.67
C LEU A 41 -0.32 5.69 18.80
N ARG A 42 0.89 6.17 18.48
CA ARG A 42 1.79 6.81 19.45
C ARG A 42 1.13 8.04 20.07
N LEU A 43 0.61 8.95 19.24
CA LEU A 43 -0.09 10.15 19.69
C LEU A 43 -1.34 9.82 20.53
N ALA A 44 -2.13 8.83 20.12
CA ALA A 44 -3.31 8.42 20.87
C ALA A 44 -2.96 7.87 22.27
N ARG A 45 -1.83 7.18 22.41
CA ARG A 45 -1.35 6.66 23.71
C ARG A 45 -0.71 7.72 24.59
N GLU A 46 -0.13 8.76 24.00
CA GLU A 46 0.50 9.88 24.71
C GLU A 46 -0.50 10.98 25.12
N ALA A 47 -1.74 10.91 24.65
CA ALA A 47 -2.80 11.81 25.06
C ALA A 47 -3.02 11.75 26.59
N ALA A 48 -3.34 12.90 27.21
CA ALA A 48 -3.62 12.97 28.65
C ALA A 48 -4.79 12.07 29.06
N GLU A 49 -5.78 11.93 28.18
CA GLU A 49 -6.90 11.00 28.29
C GLU A 49 -6.99 10.18 26.99
N PRO A 50 -6.35 9.00 26.93
CA PRO A 50 -6.32 8.20 25.71
C PRO A 50 -7.69 7.59 25.43
N GLU A 51 -8.26 7.86 24.25
CA GLU A 51 -9.51 7.25 23.79
C GLU A 51 -9.28 5.78 23.40
N PRO A 52 -9.87 4.80 24.12
CA PRO A 52 -9.59 3.38 23.89
C PRO A 52 -9.96 2.92 22.47
N GLU A 53 -11.03 3.48 21.90
CA GLU A 53 -11.48 3.17 20.54
C GLU A 53 -10.47 3.65 19.49
N ALA A 54 -9.89 4.84 19.67
CA ALA A 54 -8.86 5.35 18.79
C ALA A 54 -7.60 4.49 18.86
N VAL A 55 -7.16 4.11 20.07
CA VAL A 55 -6.00 3.23 20.27
C VAL A 55 -6.24 1.87 19.59
N ALA A 56 -7.40 1.24 19.80
CA ALA A 56 -7.74 -0.04 19.19
C ALA A 56 -7.77 0.05 17.66
N ARG A 57 -8.38 1.10 17.10
CA ARG A 57 -8.43 1.33 15.66
C ARG A 57 -7.03 1.45 15.06
N TRP A 58 -6.18 2.32 15.61
CA TRP A 58 -4.83 2.53 15.07
C TRP A 58 -3.92 1.32 15.24
N THR A 59 -4.10 0.54 16.31
CA THR A 59 -3.44 -0.76 16.45
C THR A 59 -3.85 -1.71 15.34
N ALA A 60 -5.15 -1.91 15.10
CA ALA A 60 -5.63 -2.82 14.06
C ALA A 60 -5.20 -2.38 12.65
N GLU A 61 -5.23 -1.08 12.35
CA GLU A 61 -4.76 -0.55 11.07
C GLU A 61 -3.26 -0.76 10.86
N ASN A 62 -2.44 -0.48 11.88
CA ASN A 62 -0.99 -0.72 11.83
C ASN A 62 -0.68 -2.19 11.57
N GLU A 63 -1.30 -3.11 12.32
CA GLU A 63 -1.11 -4.54 12.14
C GLU A 63 -1.52 -5.01 10.74
N ARG A 64 -2.65 -4.50 10.23
CA ARG A 64 -3.13 -4.80 8.88
C ARG A 64 -2.14 -4.35 7.80
N TYR A 65 -1.69 -3.10 7.84
CA TYR A 65 -0.77 -2.58 6.81
C TYR A 65 0.60 -3.26 6.90
N ALA A 66 1.09 -3.54 8.10
CA ALA A 66 2.34 -4.25 8.30
C ALA A 66 2.27 -5.70 7.76
N GLU A 67 1.15 -6.39 7.93
CA GLU A 67 0.97 -7.73 7.36
C GLU A 67 0.88 -7.70 5.84
N LEU A 68 0.11 -6.77 5.27
CA LEU A 68 0.04 -6.59 3.82
C LEU A 68 1.42 -6.27 3.24
N LEU A 69 2.21 -5.41 3.90
CA LEU A 69 3.57 -5.08 3.47
C LEU A 69 4.50 -6.31 3.49
N ARG A 70 4.38 -7.19 4.50
CA ARG A 70 5.16 -8.44 4.54
C ARG A 70 4.80 -9.40 3.41
N GLN A 71 3.55 -9.37 2.96
CA GLN A 71 3.05 -10.28 1.93
C GLN A 71 3.10 -9.68 0.51
N VAL A 72 3.35 -8.37 0.35
CA VAL A 72 3.19 -7.65 -0.92
C VAL A 72 3.94 -8.28 -2.09
N ARG A 73 5.15 -8.82 -1.85
CA ARG A 73 5.96 -9.51 -2.88
C ARG A 73 5.41 -10.86 -3.34
N LYS A 74 4.43 -11.40 -2.62
CA LYS A 74 3.75 -12.67 -2.95
C LYS A 74 2.44 -12.44 -3.69
N LEU A 75 1.99 -11.19 -3.81
CA LEU A 75 0.77 -10.83 -4.49
C LEU A 75 0.93 -10.98 -6.00
N THR A 76 -0.15 -11.39 -6.65
CA THR A 76 -0.28 -11.38 -8.10
C THR A 76 -0.36 -9.94 -8.64
N PRO A 77 -0.07 -9.70 -9.94
CA PRO A 77 -0.22 -8.39 -10.55
C PRO A 77 -1.59 -7.74 -10.32
N ASP A 78 -2.67 -8.51 -10.40
CA ASP A 78 -4.04 -8.00 -10.18
C ASP A 78 -4.27 -7.61 -8.71
N GLU A 79 -3.71 -8.37 -7.76
CA GLU A 79 -3.77 -8.03 -6.35
C GLU A 79 -2.95 -6.79 -6.01
N LEU A 80 -1.76 -6.64 -6.60
CA LEU A 80 -0.94 -5.43 -6.46
C LEU A 80 -1.70 -4.20 -6.97
N ARG A 81 -2.33 -4.31 -8.15
CA ARG A 81 -3.16 -3.24 -8.69
C ARG A 81 -4.31 -2.86 -7.76
N ARG A 82 -5.02 -3.84 -7.20
CA ARG A 82 -6.08 -3.58 -6.22
C ARG A 82 -5.55 -2.87 -4.98
N VAL A 83 -4.38 -3.27 -4.46
CA VAL A 83 -3.75 -2.57 -3.33
C VAL A 83 -3.50 -1.10 -3.68
N VAL A 84 -2.94 -0.82 -4.87
CA VAL A 84 -2.68 0.55 -5.32
C VAL A 84 -3.98 1.36 -5.46
N GLU A 85 -5.01 0.78 -6.07
CA GLU A 85 -6.31 1.44 -6.31
C GLU A 85 -7.08 1.71 -5.01
N GLU A 86 -7.10 0.74 -4.09
CA GLU A 86 -7.85 0.83 -2.84
C GLU A 86 -7.12 1.69 -1.79
N LEU A 87 -5.82 1.52 -1.64
CA LEU A 87 -5.03 2.16 -0.58
C LEU A 87 -4.34 3.45 -1.03
N GLY A 88 -4.16 3.68 -2.34
CA GLY A 88 -3.60 4.92 -2.86
C GLY A 88 -4.32 6.19 -2.39
N PRO A 89 -5.66 6.26 -2.48
CA PRO A 89 -6.42 7.39 -1.94
C PRO A 89 -6.34 7.54 -0.41
N VAL A 90 -6.15 6.43 0.32
CA VAL A 90 -5.96 6.46 1.77
C VAL A 90 -4.58 7.05 2.11
N ALA A 91 -3.54 6.59 1.43
CA ALA A 91 -2.18 7.10 1.60
C ALA A 91 -2.08 8.59 1.26
N ARG A 92 -2.76 9.05 0.20
CA ARG A 92 -2.82 10.48 -0.13
C ARG A 92 -3.44 11.30 0.99
N ARG A 93 -4.58 10.87 1.54
CA ARG A 93 -5.23 11.54 2.68
C ARG A 93 -4.33 11.56 3.91
N ALA A 94 -3.64 10.45 4.21
CA ALA A 94 -2.70 10.38 5.33
C ALA A 94 -1.56 11.42 5.20
N VAL A 95 -1.06 11.66 3.98
CA VAL A 95 -0.06 12.72 3.72
C VAL A 95 -0.65 14.12 3.89
N GLU A 96 -1.87 14.34 3.40
CA GLU A 96 -2.55 15.64 3.49
C GLU A 96 -2.87 16.00 4.95
N GLU A 97 -3.29 15.03 5.76
CA GLU A 97 -3.56 15.20 7.20
C GLU A 97 -2.28 15.36 8.04
N GLY A 98 -1.14 14.90 7.53
CA GLY A 98 0.17 15.00 8.19
C GLY A 98 0.93 16.30 7.93
N ARG A 99 0.39 17.22 7.11
CA ARG A 99 0.97 18.55 6.80
C ARG A 99 0.35 19.64 7.66
#